data_AF-A0A2H1VR47-F1
#
_entry.id   AF-A0A2H1VR47-F1
#
_cell.length_a   1.000
_cell.length_b   1.000
_cell.length_c   1.000
_cell.angle_alpha   90.00
_cell.angle_beta   90.00
_cell.angle_gamma   90.00
#
_symmetry.space_group_name_H-M   'P 1'
#
loop_
_entity.id
_entity.type
_entity.pdbx_description
1 polymer ?
#
loop_
_entity_poly.entity_id
_entity_poly.type
_entity_poly.pdbx_seq_one_letter_code
_entity_poly.pdbx_strand_id
1 'polypeptide(L)'
;TALREHWDEANARVLQRKAQLDAMLGDSQRYEARRRDADAWLSRMEARLAAMQPPANTADVLEMQLREQKSFHAEVHQYKHQIELFGQLTQRLIAVYRNDDTTRIKRSTEAINHRYNELNNSIVARGKALHSAVSSLQNFDRSLEKFVAWLSEAESLLDAAERDPHLLKVSIFK
;
A
#
# COMPACT_ATOMS: atom_id res chain seq x y z
N THR A 1 64.56 -25.09 -1.21
CA THR A 1 63.77 -25.12 0.03
C THR A 1 62.93 -23.85 0.18
N ALA A 2 63.47 -22.63 0.03
CA ALA A 2 62.66 -21.40 0.02
C ALA A 2 61.69 -21.24 -1.17
N LEU A 3 62.08 -21.64 -2.39
CA LEU A 3 61.21 -21.52 -3.58
C LEU A 3 59.91 -22.33 -3.45
N ARG A 4 59.99 -23.50 -2.82
CA ARG A 4 58.83 -24.37 -2.58
C ARG A 4 57.89 -23.74 -1.56
N GLU A 5 58.43 -23.19 -0.48
CA GLU A 5 57.65 -22.48 0.55
C GLU A 5 56.93 -21.25 -0.04
N HIS A 6 57.64 -20.43 -0.83
CA HIS A 6 57.02 -19.30 -1.52
C HIS A 6 55.94 -19.71 -2.51
N TRP A 7 56.16 -20.81 -3.23
CA TRP A 7 55.16 -21.37 -4.14
C TRP A 7 53.92 -21.85 -3.39
N ASP A 8 54.10 -22.60 -2.30
CA ASP A 8 53.01 -23.13 -1.47
C ASP A 8 52.19 -21.99 -0.84
N GLU A 9 52.87 -20.93 -0.36
CA GLU A 9 52.21 -19.73 0.19
C GLU A 9 51.42 -18.96 -0.89
N ALA A 10 52.02 -18.72 -2.06
CA ALA A 10 51.34 -18.05 -3.16
C ALA A 10 50.11 -18.84 -3.63
N ASN A 11 50.26 -20.16 -3.77
CA ASN A 11 49.16 -21.05 -4.15
C ASN A 11 48.04 -21.04 -3.09
N ALA A 12 48.38 -21.07 -1.80
CA ALA A 12 47.40 -20.95 -0.72
C ALA A 12 46.62 -19.63 -0.79
N ARG A 13 47.31 -18.49 -1.01
CA ARG A 13 46.67 -17.18 -1.16
C ARG A 13 45.73 -17.12 -2.37
N VAL A 14 46.13 -17.69 -3.50
CA VAL A 14 45.30 -17.76 -4.72
C VAL A 14 44.04 -18.60 -4.48
N LEU A 15 44.19 -19.79 -3.88
CA LEU A 15 43.06 -20.66 -3.57
C LEU A 15 42.09 -20.01 -2.58
N GLN A 16 42.61 -19.35 -1.53
CA GLN A 16 41.80 -18.60 -0.59
C GLN A 16 41.02 -17.47 -1.27
N ARG A 17 41.68 -16.70 -2.15
CA ARG A 17 41.00 -15.61 -2.87
C ARG A 17 39.94 -16.13 -3.83
N LYS A 18 40.20 -17.25 -4.51
CA LYS A 18 39.21 -17.90 -5.37
C LYS A 18 37.96 -18.30 -4.58
N ALA A 19 38.13 -18.98 -3.43
CA ALA A 19 37.01 -19.39 -2.59
C ALA A 19 36.17 -18.19 -2.10
N GLN A 20 36.83 -17.07 -1.75
CA GLN A 20 36.13 -15.83 -1.37
C GLN A 20 35.32 -15.24 -2.52
N LEU A 21 35.88 -15.20 -3.73
CA LEU A 21 35.19 -14.68 -4.91
C LEU A 21 34.01 -15.57 -5.33
N ASP A 22 34.17 -16.89 -5.24
CA ASP A 22 33.09 -17.84 -5.53
C ASP A 22 31.92 -17.68 -4.53
N ALA A 23 32.22 -17.48 -3.24
CA ALA A 23 31.21 -17.19 -2.22
C ALA A 23 30.50 -15.84 -2.49
N MET A 24 31.27 -14.79 -2.80
CA MET A 24 30.74 -13.46 -3.13
C MET A 24 29.84 -13.49 -4.36
N LEU A 25 30.20 -14.25 -5.39
CA LEU A 25 29.38 -14.42 -6.58
C LEU A 25 28.05 -15.10 -6.24
N GLY A 26 28.09 -16.20 -5.47
CA GLY A 26 26.88 -16.92 -5.05
C GLY A 26 25.94 -16.04 -4.22
N ASP A 27 26.49 -15.27 -3.28
CA ASP A 27 25.73 -14.33 -2.46
C ASP A 27 25.12 -13.20 -3.30
N SER A 28 25.90 -12.61 -4.22
CA SER A 28 25.41 -11.56 -5.13
C SER A 28 24.29 -12.08 -6.01
N GLN A 29 24.37 -13.31 -6.52
CA GLN A 29 23.31 -13.90 -7.34
C GLN A 29 22.01 -14.10 -6.54
N ARG A 30 22.12 -14.58 -5.28
CA ARG A 30 20.97 -14.74 -4.38
C ARG A 30 20.32 -13.39 -4.05
N TYR A 31 21.13 -12.36 -3.80
CA TYR A 31 20.65 -11.00 -3.58
C TYR A 31 19.90 -10.46 -4.80
N GLU A 32 20.49 -10.55 -5.99
CA GLU A 32 19.90 -10.04 -7.23
C GLU A 32 18.62 -10.80 -7.63
N ALA A 33 18.50 -12.09 -7.30
CA ALA A 33 17.26 -12.83 -7.47
C ALA A 33 16.14 -12.24 -6.58
N ARG A 34 16.37 -12.13 -5.27
CA ARG A 34 15.37 -11.58 -4.34
C ARG A 34 15.01 -10.13 -4.64
N ARG A 35 16.00 -9.33 -5.04
CA ARG A 35 15.78 -7.94 -5.45
C ARG A 35 14.82 -7.87 -6.64
N ARG A 36 15.07 -8.68 -7.68
CA ARG A 36 14.18 -8.74 -8.87
C ARG A 36 12.77 -9.18 -8.52
N ASP A 37 12.63 -10.16 -7.62
CA ASP A 37 11.31 -10.61 -7.17
C ASP A 37 10.55 -9.49 -6.44
N ALA A 38 11.23 -8.75 -5.55
CA ALA A 38 10.66 -7.60 -4.85
C ALA A 38 10.30 -6.47 -5.80
N ASP A 39 11.19 -6.13 -6.75
CA ASP A 39 10.93 -5.09 -7.75
C ASP A 39 9.74 -5.43 -8.63
N ALA A 40 9.65 -6.66 -9.14
CA ALA A 40 8.55 -7.11 -9.98
C ALA A 40 7.22 -7.12 -9.22
N TRP A 41 7.24 -7.55 -7.96
CA TRP A 41 6.05 -7.52 -7.12
C TRP A 41 5.60 -6.08 -6.85
N LEU A 42 6.51 -5.19 -6.45
CA LEU A 42 6.20 -3.79 -6.18
C LEU A 42 5.63 -3.10 -7.42
N SER A 43 6.28 -3.25 -8.58
CA SER A 43 5.80 -2.64 -9.82
C SER A 43 4.40 -3.11 -10.21
N ARG A 44 4.07 -4.40 -9.99
CA ARG A 44 2.73 -4.93 -10.22
C ARG A 44 1.70 -4.28 -9.29
N MET A 45 2.02 -4.15 -7.99
CA MET A 45 1.11 -3.55 -7.02
C MET A 45 0.93 -2.05 -7.23
N GLU A 46 2.01 -1.33 -7.53
CA GLU A 46 2.00 0.09 -7.87
C GLU A 46 1.12 0.34 -9.10
N ALA A 47 1.28 -0.46 -10.17
CA ALA A 47 0.45 -0.36 -11.36
C ALA A 47 -1.03 -0.67 -11.07
N ARG A 48 -1.31 -1.69 -10.25
CA ARG A 48 -2.68 -2.01 -9.82
C ARG A 48 -3.30 -0.84 -9.05
N LEU A 49 -2.57 -0.25 -8.10
CA LEU A 49 -3.04 0.90 -7.33
C LEU A 49 -3.29 2.11 -8.24
N ALA A 50 -2.40 2.38 -9.19
CA ALA A 50 -2.55 3.48 -10.15
C ALA A 50 -3.76 3.33 -11.07
N ALA A 51 -4.16 2.09 -11.38
CA ALA A 51 -5.36 1.80 -12.18
C ALA A 51 -6.67 1.90 -11.39
N MET A 52 -6.62 1.96 -10.05
CA MET A 52 -7.82 2.03 -9.22
C MET A 52 -8.55 3.36 -9.39
N GLN A 53 -9.85 3.29 -9.65
CA GLN A 53 -10.71 4.47 -9.80
C GLN A 53 -10.85 5.24 -8.47
N PRO A 54 -11.09 6.57 -8.51
CA PRO A 54 -11.40 7.33 -7.30
C PRO A 54 -12.67 6.81 -6.61
N PRO A 55 -12.90 7.16 -5.33
CA PRO A 55 -14.14 6.81 -4.63
C PRO A 55 -15.39 7.18 -5.44
N ALA A 56 -16.28 6.21 -5.64
CA ALA A 56 -17.55 6.43 -6.34
C ALA A 56 -18.56 7.20 -5.48
N ASN A 57 -19.68 7.60 -6.10
CA ASN A 57 -20.78 8.32 -5.45
C ASN A 57 -22.04 7.46 -5.25
N THR A 58 -22.03 6.19 -5.65
CA THR A 58 -23.14 5.26 -5.42
C THR A 58 -22.73 4.17 -4.42
N ALA A 59 -23.69 3.70 -3.62
CA ALA A 59 -23.45 2.78 -2.52
C ALA A 59 -22.90 1.43 -3.01
N ASP A 60 -23.50 0.88 -4.06
CA ASP A 60 -23.14 -0.41 -4.66
C ASP A 60 -21.68 -0.44 -5.16
N VAL A 61 -21.24 0.62 -5.83
CA VAL A 61 -19.87 0.76 -6.34
C VAL A 61 -18.89 1.00 -5.19
N LEU A 62 -19.24 1.82 -4.20
CA LEU A 62 -18.41 2.03 -3.01
C LEU A 62 -18.18 0.74 -2.22
N GLU A 63 -19.21 -0.10 -2.07
CA GLU A 63 -19.06 -1.41 -1.43
C GLU A 63 -18.11 -2.32 -2.19
N MET A 64 -18.20 -2.34 -3.53
CA MET A 64 -17.26 -3.07 -4.37
C MET A 64 -15.83 -2.56 -4.20
N GLN A 65 -15.63 -1.23 -4.23
CA GLN A 65 -14.32 -0.61 -4.05
C GLN A 65 -13.73 -0.90 -2.66
N LEU A 66 -14.55 -0.95 -1.60
CA LEU A 66 -14.12 -1.33 -0.26
C LEU A 66 -13.67 -2.80 -0.17
N ARG A 67 -14.38 -3.72 -0.83
CA ARG A 67 -13.95 -5.13 -0.90
C ARG A 67 -12.62 -5.27 -1.62
N GLU A 68 -12.47 -4.60 -2.75
CA GLU A 68 -11.21 -4.58 -3.50
C GLU A 68 -10.07 -3.98 -2.65
N GLN A 69 -10.31 -2.84 -1.99
CA GLN A 69 -9.31 -2.18 -1.14
C GLN A 69 -8.87 -3.09 0.01
N LYS A 70 -9.79 -3.79 0.68
CA LYS A 70 -9.47 -4.73 1.76
C LYS A 70 -8.61 -5.89 1.27
N SER A 71 -8.99 -6.48 0.13
CA SER A 71 -8.21 -7.55 -0.51
C SER A 71 -6.81 -7.08 -0.89
N PHE A 72 -6.70 -5.90 -1.52
CA PHE A 72 -5.42 -5.33 -1.91
C PHE A 72 -4.52 -5.01 -0.71
N HIS A 73 -5.08 -4.42 0.34
CA HIS A 73 -4.36 -4.16 1.58
C HIS A 73 -3.85 -5.45 2.23
N ALA A 74 -4.64 -6.52 2.24
CA ALA A 74 -4.23 -7.81 2.78
C ALA A 74 -3.06 -8.42 1.97
N GLU A 75 -3.11 -8.37 0.63
CA GLU A 75 -2.02 -8.84 -0.23
C GLU A 75 -0.71 -8.07 0.03
N VAL A 76 -0.79 -6.74 0.12
CA VAL A 76 0.39 -5.91 0.42
C VAL A 76 0.94 -6.20 1.81
N HIS A 77 0.06 -6.33 2.81
CA HIS A 77 0.46 -6.66 4.17
C HIS A 77 1.14 -8.04 4.28
N GLN A 78 0.66 -9.04 3.54
CA GLN A 78 1.28 -10.38 3.50
C GLN A 78 2.70 -10.35 2.93
N TYR A 79 2.98 -9.42 2.01
CA TYR A 79 4.32 -9.30 1.41
C TYR A 79 5.35 -8.64 2.35
N LYS A 80 4.93 -8.00 3.44
CA LYS A 80 5.82 -7.39 4.43
C LYS A 80 6.95 -8.30 4.87
N HIS A 81 6.65 -9.58 5.10
CA HIS A 81 7.64 -10.55 5.53
C HIS A 81 8.76 -10.75 4.49
N GLN A 82 8.45 -10.70 3.19
CA GLN A 82 9.46 -10.81 2.13
C GLN A 82 10.39 -9.59 2.11
N ILE A 83 9.85 -8.39 2.34
CA ILE A 83 10.63 -7.16 2.48
C ILE A 83 11.57 -7.24 3.69
N GLU A 84 11.08 -7.73 4.84
CA GLU A 84 11.89 -7.95 6.04
C GLU A 84 13.03 -8.96 5.79
N LEU A 85 12.74 -10.09 5.14
CA LEU A 85 13.76 -11.08 4.77
C LEU A 85 14.81 -10.51 3.81
N PHE A 86 14.38 -9.69 2.86
CA PHE A 86 15.30 -9.01 1.94
C PHE A 86 16.20 -8.00 2.67
N GLY A 87 15.64 -7.25 3.63
CA GLY A 87 16.41 -6.39 4.52
C GLY A 87 17.44 -7.16 5.35
N GLN A 88 17.05 -8.28 5.95
CA GLN A 88 17.94 -9.14 6.74
C GLN A 88 19.08 -9.73 5.89
N LEU A 89 18.79 -10.18 4.67
CA LEU A 89 19.81 -10.64 3.74
C LEU A 89 20.82 -9.52 3.47
N THR A 90 20.34 -8.32 3.19
CA THR A 90 21.20 -7.16 2.92
C THR A 90 22.13 -6.85 4.09
N GLN A 91 21.61 -6.82 5.32
CA GLN A 91 22.43 -6.59 6.52
C GLN A 91 23.50 -7.66 6.70
N ARG A 92 23.15 -8.93 6.43
CA ARG A 92 24.11 -10.04 6.48
C ARG A 92 25.23 -9.85 5.46
N LEU A 93 24.90 -9.48 4.22
CA LEU A 93 25.89 -9.26 3.17
C LEU A 93 26.81 -8.07 3.50
N ILE A 94 26.25 -6.98 4.03
CA ILE A 94 27.06 -5.83 4.50
C ILE A 94 28.05 -6.27 5.59
N ALA A 95 27.63 -7.13 6.52
CA ALA A 95 28.49 -7.63 7.59
C ALA A 95 29.58 -8.57 7.07
N VAL A 96 29.25 -9.48 6.15
CA VAL A 96 30.19 -10.44 5.54
C VAL A 96 31.25 -9.71 4.71
N TYR A 97 30.84 -8.73 3.91
CA TYR A 97 31.68 -7.98 2.98
C TYR A 97 32.04 -6.58 3.50
N ARG A 98 32.31 -6.46 4.81
CA ARG A 98 32.56 -5.17 5.48
C ARG A 98 33.78 -4.39 4.96
N ASN A 99 34.70 -5.08 4.30
CA ASN A 99 35.91 -4.50 3.71
C ASN A 99 35.75 -4.21 2.20
N ASP A 100 34.61 -4.56 1.61
CA ASP A 100 34.27 -4.32 0.21
C ASP A 100 33.24 -3.19 0.08
N ASP A 101 33.04 -2.66 -1.13
CA ASP A 101 32.00 -1.67 -1.40
C ASP A 101 30.60 -2.31 -1.43
N THR A 102 29.82 -2.06 -0.38
CA THR A 102 28.43 -2.53 -0.24
C THR A 102 27.39 -1.42 -0.44
N THR A 103 27.81 -0.26 -0.95
CA THR A 103 26.94 0.93 -1.10
C THR A 103 25.78 0.69 -2.07
N ARG A 104 25.99 -0.12 -3.11
CA ARG A 104 24.94 -0.44 -4.10
C ARG A 104 23.80 -1.25 -3.48
N ILE A 105 24.12 -2.30 -2.73
CA ILE A 105 23.12 -3.17 -2.10
C ILE A 105 22.36 -2.44 -0.99
N LYS A 106 23.03 -1.53 -0.26
CA LYS A 106 22.40 -0.65 0.72
C LYS A 106 21.35 0.25 0.08
N ARG A 107 21.75 1.04 -0.92
CA ARG A 107 20.85 1.97 -1.64
C ARG A 107 19.68 1.26 -2.30
N SER A 108 19.92 0.13 -2.95
CA SER A 108 18.85 -0.64 -3.59
C SER A 108 17.83 -1.18 -2.58
N THR A 109 18.28 -1.55 -1.38
CA THR A 109 17.40 -2.06 -0.32
C THR A 109 16.60 -0.94 0.32
N GLU A 110 17.22 0.23 0.53
CA GLU A 110 16.53 1.45 0.96
C GLU A 110 15.44 1.86 -0.04
N ALA A 111 15.72 1.79 -1.35
CA ALA A 111 14.74 2.09 -2.40
C ALA A 111 13.53 1.14 -2.38
N ILE A 112 13.76 -0.18 -2.23
CA ILE A 112 12.68 -1.17 -2.11
C ILE A 112 11.84 -0.93 -0.85
N ASN A 113 12.48 -0.68 0.29
CA ASN A 113 11.78 -0.37 1.54
C ASN A 113 10.95 0.91 1.42
N HIS A 114 11.48 1.94 0.77
CA HIS A 114 10.78 3.20 0.55
C HIS A 114 9.53 2.98 -0.30
N ARG A 115 9.65 2.34 -1.47
CA ARG A 115 8.52 2.02 -2.35
C ARG A 115 7.45 1.20 -1.65
N TYR A 116 7.84 0.18 -0.88
CA TYR A 116 6.88 -0.61 -0.10
C TYR A 116 6.12 0.25 0.92
N ASN A 117 6.81 1.12 1.65
CA ASN A 117 6.19 2.01 2.63
C ASN A 117 5.25 3.02 1.97
N GLU A 118 5.64 3.60 0.84
CA GLU A 118 4.80 4.52 0.06
C GLU A 118 3.53 3.81 -0.45
N LEU A 119 3.68 2.61 -1.02
CA LEU A 119 2.56 1.78 -1.45
C LEU A 119 1.60 1.51 -0.28
N ASN A 120 2.11 1.08 0.86
CA ASN A 120 1.30 0.82 2.06
C ASN A 120 0.57 2.08 2.55
N ASN A 121 1.27 3.23 2.61
CA ASN A 121 0.68 4.50 3.01
C ASN A 121 -0.44 4.94 2.07
N SER A 122 -0.24 4.81 0.76
CA SER A 122 -1.24 5.14 -0.25
C SER A 122 -2.48 4.25 -0.15
N ILE A 123 -2.31 2.96 0.15
CA ILE A 123 -3.43 2.03 0.36
C ILE A 123 -4.24 2.39 1.60
N VAL A 124 -3.56 2.75 2.70
CA VAL A 124 -4.21 3.21 3.93
C VAL A 124 -4.97 4.52 3.67
N ALA A 125 -4.37 5.47 2.96
CA ALA A 125 -5.00 6.73 2.58
C ALA A 125 -6.25 6.50 1.71
N ARG A 126 -6.16 5.62 0.70
CA ARG A 126 -7.31 5.21 -0.12
C ARG A 126 -8.41 4.58 0.73
N GLY A 127 -8.06 3.71 1.66
CA GLY A 127 -9.00 3.12 2.61
C GLY A 127 -9.76 4.19 3.38
N LYS A 128 -9.06 5.18 3.95
CA LYS A 128 -9.70 6.32 4.64
C LYS A 128 -10.64 7.10 3.71
N ALA A 129 -10.22 7.41 2.49
CA ALA A 129 -11.04 8.13 1.52
C ALA A 129 -12.35 7.39 1.18
N LEU A 130 -12.29 6.07 0.98
CA LEU A 130 -13.49 5.25 0.71
C LEU A 130 -14.45 5.24 1.91
N HIS A 131 -13.95 5.11 3.14
CA HIS A 131 -14.79 5.16 4.35
C HIS A 131 -15.44 6.54 4.54
N SER A 132 -14.72 7.62 4.23
CA SER A 132 -15.27 8.97 4.23
C SER A 132 -16.38 9.14 3.18
N ALA A 133 -16.19 8.61 1.97
CA ALA A 133 -17.21 8.66 0.91
C ALA A 133 -18.49 7.91 1.33
N VAL A 134 -18.36 6.72 1.92
CA VAL A 134 -19.52 5.97 2.46
C VAL A 134 -20.24 6.76 3.54
N SER A 135 -19.50 7.32 4.51
CA SER A 135 -20.10 8.14 5.57
C SER A 135 -20.84 9.36 5.01
N SER A 136 -20.27 10.00 3.98
CA SER A 136 -20.88 11.14 3.31
C SER A 136 -22.18 10.76 2.59
N LEU A 137 -22.19 9.63 1.88
CA LEU A 137 -23.39 9.13 1.20
C LEU A 137 -24.50 8.82 2.19
N GLN A 138 -24.20 8.12 3.29
CA GLN A 138 -25.16 7.83 4.35
C GLN A 138 -25.72 9.09 5.01
N ASN A 139 -24.91 10.14 5.17
CA ASN A 139 -25.38 11.43 5.68
C ASN A 139 -26.31 12.13 4.69
N PHE A 140 -25.99 12.05 3.40
CA PHE A 140 -26.81 12.61 2.33
C PHE A 140 -28.18 11.92 2.29
N ASP A 141 -28.21 10.58 2.28
CA ASP A 141 -29.45 9.79 2.25
C ASP A 141 -30.36 10.15 3.43
N ARG A 142 -29.82 10.19 4.66
CA ARG A 142 -30.57 10.62 5.85
C ARG A 142 -31.09 12.05 5.76
N SER A 143 -30.35 12.95 5.12
CA SER A 143 -30.76 14.35 4.97
C SER A 143 -31.86 14.48 3.92
N LEU A 144 -31.76 13.72 2.84
CA LEU A 144 -32.76 13.64 1.80
C LEU A 144 -34.08 13.06 2.33
N GLU A 145 -34.04 11.99 3.11
CA GLU A 145 -35.22 11.41 3.77
C GLU A 145 -35.95 12.44 4.63
N LYS A 146 -35.22 13.19 5.46
CA LYS A 146 -35.79 14.27 6.28
C LYS A 146 -36.41 15.38 5.44
N PHE A 147 -35.75 15.76 4.34
CA PHE A 147 -36.24 16.79 3.44
C PHE A 147 -37.53 16.37 2.73
N VAL A 148 -37.58 15.13 2.23
CA VAL A 148 -38.79 14.57 1.60
C VAL A 148 -39.94 14.49 2.61
N ALA A 149 -39.68 14.03 3.84
CA ALA A 149 -40.71 14.00 4.88
C ALA A 149 -41.24 15.40 5.22
N TRP A 150 -40.36 16.40 5.32
CA TRP A 150 -40.76 17.78 5.54
C TRP A 150 -41.59 18.34 4.37
N LEU A 151 -41.17 18.06 3.13
CA LEU A 151 -41.92 18.48 1.94
C LEU A 151 -43.33 17.89 1.92
N SER A 152 -43.47 16.59 2.20
CA SER A 152 -44.78 15.93 2.24
C SER A 152 -45.69 16.51 3.34
N GLU A 153 -45.14 16.86 4.50
CA GLU A 153 -45.91 17.53 5.56
C GLU A 153 -46.35 18.94 5.12
N ALA A 154 -45.45 19.71 4.49
CA ALA A 154 -45.77 21.04 3.99
C ALA A 154 -46.85 21.02 2.90
N GLU A 155 -46.78 20.06 1.98
CA GLU A 155 -47.81 19.83 0.95
C GLU A 155 -49.16 19.47 1.59
N SER A 156 -49.18 18.58 2.58
CA SER A 156 -50.40 18.21 3.31
C SER A 156 -51.03 19.40 4.05
N LEU A 157 -50.22 20.26 4.66
CA LEU A 157 -50.69 21.47 5.33
C LEU A 157 -51.26 22.49 4.35
N LEU A 158 -50.65 22.63 3.17
CA LEU A 158 -51.14 23.51 2.11
C LEU A 158 -52.48 23.01 1.55
N ASP A 159 -52.60 21.73 1.25
CA ASP A 159 -53.85 21.10 0.80
C ASP A 159 -54.98 21.30 1.82
N ALA A 160 -54.68 21.17 3.11
CA ALA A 160 -55.66 21.41 4.17
C ALA A 160 -56.10 22.88 4.23
N ALA A 161 -55.16 23.81 4.06
CA ALA A 161 -55.40 25.25 4.02
C ALA A 161 -56.23 25.69 2.80
N GLU A 162 -56.04 25.06 1.64
CA GLU A 162 -56.84 25.34 0.44
C GLU A 162 -58.28 24.85 0.58
N ARG A 163 -58.50 23.75 1.31
CA ARG A 163 -59.84 23.18 1.57
C ARG A 163 -60.61 23.95 2.64
N ASP A 164 -59.93 24.50 3.64
CA ASP A 164 -60.51 25.38 4.65
C ASP A 164 -59.57 26.58 4.94
N PRO A 165 -59.83 27.74 4.30
CA PRO A 165 -59.00 28.94 4.44
C PRO A 165 -58.88 29.47 5.88
N HIS A 166 -59.75 29.04 6.80
CA HIS A 166 -59.68 29.46 8.21
C HIS A 166 -58.60 28.74 9.02
N LEU A 167 -58.06 27.60 8.54
CA LEU A 167 -57.00 26.84 9.22
C LEU A 167 -55.60 27.48 9.14
N LEU A 168 -55.34 28.32 8.12
CA LEU A 168 -54.06 29.03 7.95
C LEU A 168 -53.71 29.97 9.11
N LYS A 169 -54.72 30.47 9.84
CA LYS A 169 -54.50 31.44 10.93
C LYS A 169 -53.94 30.80 12.21
N VAL A 170 -54.01 29.48 12.36
CA VAL A 170 -53.62 28.80 13.61
C VAL A 170 -52.16 28.33 13.59
N SER A 171 -51.57 28.08 12.41
CA SER A 171 -50.25 27.45 12.30
C SER A 171 -49.08 28.43 12.12
N ILE A 172 -49.32 29.73 11.87
CA ILE A 172 -48.25 30.73 11.67
C ILE A 172 -47.73 31.31 13.00
N PHE A 173 -48.32 30.94 14.15
CA PHE A 173 -47.97 31.48 15.48
C PHE A 173 -47.34 30.48 16.47
N LYS A 174 -46.75 29.37 16.00
CA LYS A 174 -45.94 28.49 16.86
C LYS A 174 -44.63 28.10 16.21
#